data_AF-A0A1D8P2G5-F1
#
_entry.id   AF-A0A1D8P2G5-F1
#
_cell.length_a   1.000
_cell.length_b   1.000
_cell.length_c   1.000
_cell.angle_alpha   90.00
_cell.angle_beta   90.00
_cell.angle_gamma   90.00
#
_symmetry.space_group_name_H-M   'P 1'
#
loop_
_entity.id
_entity.type
_entity.pdbx_description
1 polymer ?
#
loop_
_entity_poly.entity_id
_entity_poly.type
_entity_poly.pdbx_seq_one_letter_code
_entity_poly.pdbx_strand_id
1 'polypeptide(L)'
;MNALNSLGLRTAAVMTAVLMACALHVDAFAQARVINQTQEQQTQTGESSQQRLARLHSQLDGNDLLVAQIWGLSNEEMVRAKVLLKGPRAAFSVENLSPVEALGIHARDEKERVKYAEMFARALQADVERSLAWNRAFMEVQARLYPNQVVMDYSGQSPVAVPTATADMMGVPRTLVQDPAAARKSSATKKR
;
A
#
# COMPACT_ATOMS: atom_id res chain seq x y z
N MET A 1 48.59 -97.32 32.85
CA MET A 1 47.55 -97.88 33.74
C MET A 1 46.80 -96.72 34.36
N ASN A 2 45.46 -96.78 34.29
CA ASN A 2 44.43 -95.99 35.00
C ASN A 2 44.37 -94.49 34.66
N ALA A 3 43.41 -93.98 33.88
CA ALA A 3 41.93 -93.96 34.00
C ALA A 3 41.40 -92.93 35.01
N LEU A 4 40.42 -92.15 34.52
CA LEU A 4 39.36 -91.41 35.22
C LEU A 4 39.63 -89.93 35.62
N ASN A 5 39.29 -89.00 34.72
CA ASN A 5 38.23 -88.00 34.96
C ASN A 5 38.02 -87.09 33.73
N SER A 6 37.10 -87.48 32.84
CA SER A 6 36.55 -86.62 31.78
C SER A 6 35.03 -86.79 31.71
N LEU A 7 34.38 -86.61 32.87
CA LEU A 7 32.93 -86.57 33.01
C LEU A 7 32.52 -85.11 33.19
N GLY A 8 32.15 -84.43 32.10
CA GLY A 8 31.68 -83.05 32.17
C GLY A 8 31.50 -82.35 30.82
N LEU A 9 32.03 -82.90 29.72
CA LEU A 9 32.03 -82.22 28.42
C LEU A 9 31.12 -82.85 27.35
N ARG A 10 30.08 -83.59 27.76
CA ARG A 10 29.14 -84.24 26.82
C ARG A 10 27.71 -83.67 26.84
N THR A 11 27.42 -82.67 27.66
CA THR A 11 26.08 -82.04 27.72
C THR A 11 26.00 -80.64 27.10
N ALA A 12 27.12 -80.04 26.68
CA ALA A 12 27.14 -78.69 26.12
C ALA A 12 26.84 -78.60 24.60
N ALA A 13 26.88 -79.73 23.87
CA ALA A 13 26.80 -79.73 22.40
C ALA A 13 25.38 -79.97 21.85
N VAL A 14 24.40 -80.37 22.67
CA VAL A 14 23.03 -80.64 22.18
C VAL A 14 22.07 -79.47 22.49
N MET A 15 22.44 -78.58 23.41
CA MET A 15 21.59 -77.44 23.81
C MET A 15 21.99 -76.09 23.19
N THR A 16 22.82 -76.10 22.14
CA THR A 16 23.11 -74.92 21.31
C THR A 16 22.50 -75.02 19.91
N ALA A 17 22.03 -76.20 19.49
CA ALA A 17 21.44 -76.39 18.16
C ALA A 17 19.93 -76.10 18.06
N VAL A 18 19.23 -75.89 19.19
CA VAL A 18 17.77 -75.58 19.19
C VAL A 18 17.47 -74.11 19.49
N LEU A 19 18.44 -73.33 20.02
CA LEU A 19 18.28 -71.88 20.20
C LEU A 19 18.76 -71.04 19.01
N MET A 20 19.36 -71.68 18.00
CA MET A 20 19.81 -71.03 16.75
C MET A 20 18.90 -71.38 15.56
N ALA A 21 17.60 -71.55 15.82
CA ALA A 21 16.57 -71.76 14.79
C ALA A 21 15.38 -70.78 14.90
N CYS A 22 15.39 -69.85 15.87
CA CYS A 22 14.31 -68.87 16.06
C CYS A 22 14.68 -67.42 15.67
N ALA A 23 15.86 -67.17 15.10
CA ALA A 23 16.34 -65.81 14.85
C ALA A 23 16.59 -65.48 13.36
N LEU A 24 15.84 -66.09 12.42
CA LEU A 24 16.03 -65.80 11.00
C LEU A 24 14.77 -65.37 10.23
N HIS A 25 13.62 -65.13 10.86
CA HIS A 25 12.39 -64.78 10.13
C HIS A 25 11.69 -63.48 10.58
N VAL A 26 12.42 -62.49 11.14
CA VAL A 26 11.83 -61.18 11.48
C VAL A 26 12.65 -60.02 10.95
N ASP A 27 13.01 -60.02 9.66
CA ASP A 27 13.70 -58.87 9.05
C ASP A 27 13.09 -58.42 7.71
N ALA A 28 11.85 -58.82 7.37
CA ALA A 28 11.22 -58.47 6.10
C ALA A 28 10.07 -57.45 6.19
N PHE A 29 9.57 -57.08 7.38
CA PHE A 29 8.38 -56.21 7.51
C PHE A 29 8.66 -54.80 8.07
N ALA A 30 9.89 -54.49 8.49
CA ALA A 30 10.25 -53.14 8.95
C ALA A 30 10.61 -52.18 7.80
N GLN A 31 11.09 -52.70 6.66
CA GLN A 31 11.56 -51.89 5.53
C GLN A 31 10.42 -51.40 4.61
N ALA A 32 9.23 -52.01 4.68
CA ALA A 32 8.10 -51.62 3.82
C ALA A 32 7.41 -50.31 4.28
N ARG A 33 7.60 -49.88 5.53
CA ARG A 33 7.01 -48.62 6.04
C ARG A 33 7.83 -47.38 5.72
N VAL A 34 9.12 -47.52 5.42
CA VAL A 34 10.00 -46.38 5.12
C VAL A 34 9.85 -45.92 3.67
N ILE A 35 9.50 -46.83 2.75
CA ILE A 35 9.33 -46.53 1.31
C ILE A 35 8.01 -45.78 1.05
N ASN A 36 6.94 -46.09 1.79
CA ASN A 36 5.65 -45.40 1.63
C ASN A 36 5.61 -44.02 2.32
N GLN A 37 6.49 -43.75 3.30
CA GLN A 37 6.58 -42.44 3.95
C GLN A 37 7.37 -41.40 3.16
N THR A 38 8.10 -41.80 2.11
CA THR A 38 8.88 -40.86 1.27
C THR A 38 8.16 -40.40 0.00
N GLN A 39 6.89 -40.81 -0.22
CA GLN A 39 6.10 -40.33 -1.37
C GLN A 39 5.03 -39.27 -1.03
N GLU A 40 4.81 -38.93 0.24
CA GLU A 40 3.83 -37.89 0.61
C GLU A 40 4.42 -36.47 0.73
N GLN A 41 5.74 -36.31 0.77
CA GLN A 41 6.38 -34.98 0.90
C GLN A 41 6.85 -34.33 -0.39
N GLN A 42 6.63 -34.96 -1.55
CA GLN A 42 7.05 -34.41 -2.84
C GLN A 42 5.92 -34.50 -3.86
N THR A 43 4.78 -33.85 -3.57
CA THR A 43 3.75 -33.60 -4.59
C THR A 43 3.28 -32.14 -4.51
N GLN A 44 3.69 -31.38 -5.54
CA GLN A 44 3.04 -30.20 -6.14
C GLN A 44 3.18 -28.84 -5.43
N THR A 45 4.29 -28.17 -5.72
CA THR A 45 4.38 -26.71 -5.78
C THR A 45 3.54 -26.18 -6.94
N GLY A 46 2.23 -26.11 -6.72
CA GLY A 46 1.27 -25.53 -7.63
C GLY A 46 0.04 -25.14 -6.85
N GLU A 47 0.14 -24.09 -6.01
CA GLU A 47 -1.04 -23.49 -5.39
C GLU A 47 -2.06 -23.21 -6.50
N SER A 48 -3.25 -23.82 -6.41
CA SER A 48 -4.30 -23.49 -7.36
C SER A 48 -4.63 -22.00 -7.25
N SER A 49 -5.00 -21.35 -8.36
CA SER A 49 -5.35 -19.92 -8.36
C SER A 49 -6.43 -19.59 -7.31
N GLN A 50 -7.34 -20.52 -7.06
CA GLN A 50 -8.38 -20.39 -6.02
C GLN A 50 -7.80 -20.39 -4.60
N GLN A 51 -6.82 -21.26 -4.29
CA GLN A 51 -6.16 -21.28 -2.99
C GLN A 51 -5.31 -20.03 -2.75
N ARG A 52 -4.62 -19.53 -3.77
CA ARG A 52 -3.86 -18.27 -3.68
C ARG A 52 -4.78 -17.08 -3.40
N LEU A 53 -5.89 -16.97 -4.12
CA LEU A 53 -6.87 -15.91 -3.91
C LEU A 53 -7.48 -15.98 -2.51
N ALA A 54 -7.83 -17.17 -2.03
CA ALA A 54 -8.33 -17.36 -0.67
C ALA A 54 -7.32 -16.90 0.40
N ARG A 55 -6.03 -17.18 0.19
CA ARG A 55 -4.94 -16.76 1.08
C ARG A 55 -4.69 -15.24 1.06
N LEU A 56 -4.87 -14.59 -0.09
CA LEU A 56 -4.78 -13.13 -0.17
C LEU A 56 -5.99 -12.48 0.51
N HIS A 57 -7.19 -13.01 0.28
CA HIS A 57 -8.40 -12.56 0.97
C HIS A 57 -8.34 -12.79 2.49
N SER A 58 -7.65 -13.80 2.98
CA SER A 58 -7.45 -13.95 4.44
C SER A 58 -6.52 -12.90 5.05
N GLN A 59 -5.74 -12.16 4.24
CA GLN A 59 -4.83 -11.11 4.69
C GLN A 59 -5.42 -9.69 4.55
N LEU A 60 -6.47 -9.56 3.75
CA LEU A 60 -7.18 -8.31 3.48
C LEU A 60 -8.53 -8.33 4.19
N ASP A 61 -8.85 -7.29 4.93
CA ASP A 61 -10.20 -7.09 5.45
C ASP A 61 -11.07 -6.35 4.42
N GLY A 62 -12.35 -6.13 4.75
CA GLY A 62 -13.29 -5.47 3.84
C GLY A 62 -12.89 -4.03 3.50
N ASN A 63 -12.20 -3.32 4.40
CA ASN A 63 -11.71 -1.97 4.12
C ASN A 63 -10.55 -2.02 3.13
N ASP A 64 -9.60 -2.95 3.31
CA ASP A 64 -8.49 -3.09 2.37
C ASP A 64 -8.98 -3.40 0.95
N LEU A 65 -9.99 -4.26 0.81
CA LEU A 65 -10.56 -4.60 -0.50
C LEU A 65 -11.25 -3.39 -1.16
N LEU A 66 -11.95 -2.58 -0.37
CA LEU A 66 -12.55 -1.34 -0.87
C LEU A 66 -11.47 -0.34 -1.31
N VAL A 67 -10.43 -0.16 -0.50
CA VAL A 67 -9.29 0.71 -0.83
C VAL A 67 -8.58 0.22 -2.09
N ALA A 68 -8.35 -1.10 -2.23
CA ALA A 68 -7.79 -1.68 -3.43
C ALA A 68 -8.66 -1.37 -4.67
N GLN A 69 -9.98 -1.51 -4.54
CA GLN A 69 -10.92 -1.18 -5.61
C GLN A 69 -10.87 0.30 -5.99
N ILE A 70 -10.87 1.22 -5.02
CA ILE A 70 -10.80 2.67 -5.26
C ILE A 70 -9.52 3.04 -6.02
N TRP A 71 -8.39 2.43 -5.65
CA TRP A 71 -7.11 2.69 -6.29
C TRP A 71 -6.87 1.86 -7.56
N GLY A 72 -7.72 0.87 -7.86
CA GLY A 72 -7.51 -0.06 -8.97
C GLY A 72 -6.31 -1.01 -8.77
N LEU A 73 -6.01 -1.36 -7.52
CA LEU A 73 -4.94 -2.28 -7.15
C LEU A 73 -5.41 -3.73 -7.19
N SER A 74 -4.50 -4.64 -7.55
CA SER A 74 -4.72 -6.07 -7.33
C SER A 74 -4.66 -6.42 -5.83
N ASN A 75 -5.19 -7.57 -5.46
CA ASN A 75 -5.11 -8.06 -4.09
C ASN A 75 -3.64 -8.23 -3.63
N GLU A 76 -2.76 -8.69 -4.52
CA GLU A 76 -1.33 -8.81 -4.25
C GLU A 76 -0.67 -7.45 -4.01
N GLU A 77 -1.03 -6.44 -4.81
CA GLU A 77 -0.52 -5.08 -4.65
C GLU A 77 -1.01 -4.47 -3.33
N MET A 78 -2.27 -4.70 -2.97
CA MET A 78 -2.84 -4.22 -1.71
C MET A 78 -2.18 -4.90 -0.50
N VAL A 79 -1.94 -6.22 -0.55
CA VAL A 79 -1.18 -6.91 0.51
C VAL A 79 0.21 -6.29 0.66
N ARG A 80 0.92 -6.05 -0.44
CA ARG A 80 2.25 -5.41 -0.40
C ARG A 80 2.17 -4.00 0.19
N ALA A 81 1.20 -3.19 -0.23
CA ALA A 81 0.99 -1.84 0.29
C ALA A 81 0.72 -1.86 1.80
N LYS A 82 -0.13 -2.78 2.27
CA LYS A 82 -0.47 -2.93 3.70
C LYS A 82 0.75 -3.27 4.55
N VAL A 83 1.63 -4.15 4.06
CA VAL A 83 2.89 -4.47 4.75
C VAL A 83 3.81 -3.25 4.81
N LEU A 84 3.93 -2.49 3.72
CA LEU A 84 4.76 -1.28 3.69
C LEU A 84 4.23 -0.20 4.65
N LEU A 85 2.91 0.04 4.63
CA LEU A 85 2.24 1.04 5.48
C LEU A 85 2.26 0.69 6.97
N LYS A 86 2.38 -0.59 7.34
CA LYS A 86 2.55 -1.05 8.72
C LYS A 86 4.02 -1.25 9.13
N GLY A 87 4.93 -1.25 8.16
CA GLY A 87 6.35 -1.51 8.36
C GLY A 87 7.14 -0.28 8.79
N PRO A 88 8.49 -0.32 8.75
CA PRO A 88 9.36 0.80 9.14
C PRO A 88 9.06 2.10 8.40
N ARG A 89 8.52 2.00 7.18
CA ARG A 89 8.08 3.15 6.41
C ARG A 89 7.04 4.01 7.14
N ALA A 90 6.18 3.41 7.96
CA ALA A 90 5.19 4.13 8.76
C ALA A 90 5.82 5.22 9.63
N ALA A 91 7.01 4.96 10.19
CA ALA A 91 7.72 5.89 11.06
C ALA A 91 8.22 7.17 10.35
N PHE A 92 8.35 7.13 9.03
CA PHE A 92 8.83 8.25 8.20
C PHE A 92 7.72 8.87 7.35
N SER A 93 6.48 8.39 7.49
CA SER A 93 5.37 8.78 6.63
C SER A 93 4.42 9.72 7.35
N VAL A 94 3.71 10.52 6.56
CA VAL A 94 2.52 11.20 7.05
C VAL A 94 1.47 10.17 7.45
N GLU A 95 0.69 10.51 8.48
CA GLU A 95 -0.52 9.80 8.84
C GLU A 95 -1.47 9.90 7.63
N ASN A 96 -1.79 8.78 6.99
CA ASN A 96 -2.59 8.65 5.75
C ASN A 96 -1.85 8.66 4.39
N LEU A 97 -0.58 8.23 4.33
CA LEU A 97 0.07 7.95 3.04
C LEU A 97 -0.75 6.93 2.22
N SER A 98 -1.03 7.23 0.95
CA SER A 98 -1.84 6.33 0.11
C SER A 98 -1.08 5.03 -0.24
N PRO A 99 -1.81 3.92 -0.50
CA PRO A 99 -1.18 2.65 -0.89
C PRO A 99 -0.40 2.75 -2.20
N VAL A 100 -0.85 3.54 -3.17
CA VAL A 100 -0.12 3.75 -4.44
C VAL A 100 1.17 4.52 -4.23
N GLU A 101 1.19 5.53 -3.36
CA GLU A 101 2.43 6.25 -3.03
C GLU A 101 3.41 5.36 -2.28
N ALA A 102 2.93 4.55 -1.32
CA ALA A 102 3.77 3.58 -0.63
C ALA A 102 4.40 2.59 -1.63
N LEU A 103 3.60 2.07 -2.56
CA LEU A 103 4.08 1.17 -3.61
C LEU A 103 5.07 1.85 -4.58
N GLY A 104 4.83 3.11 -4.96
CA GLY A 104 5.70 3.88 -5.86
C GLY A 104 7.05 4.21 -5.25
N ILE A 105 7.09 4.57 -3.97
CA ILE A 105 8.36 4.90 -3.30
C ILE A 105 9.18 3.64 -3.07
N HIS A 106 8.51 2.50 -2.82
CA HIS A 106 9.12 1.18 -2.69
C HIS A 106 8.99 0.33 -3.98
N ALA A 107 8.96 0.97 -5.14
CA ALA A 107 8.93 0.28 -6.42
C ALA A 107 10.22 -0.53 -6.65
N ARG A 108 10.08 -1.74 -7.20
CA ARG A 108 11.20 -2.66 -7.46
C ARG A 108 12.04 -2.22 -8.65
N ASP A 109 11.41 -1.54 -9.61
CA ASP A 109 12.04 -1.02 -10.80
C ASP A 109 11.36 0.29 -11.24
N GLU A 110 11.93 0.91 -12.28
CA GLU A 110 11.44 2.18 -12.78
C GLU A 110 10.06 2.07 -13.44
N LYS A 111 9.74 0.94 -14.07
CA LYS A 111 8.43 0.74 -14.70
C LYS A 111 7.33 0.70 -13.64
N GLU A 112 7.58 0.01 -12.54
CA GLU A 112 6.69 -0.06 -11.41
C GLU A 112 6.54 1.32 -10.73
N ARG A 113 7.63 2.09 -10.64
CA ARG A 113 7.58 3.47 -10.11
C ARG A 113 6.69 4.37 -10.95
N VAL A 114 6.87 4.36 -12.27
CA VAL A 114 6.07 5.13 -13.22
C VAL A 114 4.60 4.68 -13.18
N LYS A 115 4.33 3.37 -13.13
CA LYS A 115 2.96 2.84 -13.01
C LYS A 115 2.21 3.48 -11.85
N TYR A 116 2.77 3.41 -10.64
CA TYR A 116 2.08 3.93 -9.46
C TYR A 116 2.02 5.47 -9.44
N ALA A 117 3.03 6.15 -9.98
CA ALA A 117 3.01 7.60 -10.14
C ALA A 117 1.88 8.05 -11.08
N GLU A 118 1.69 7.36 -12.21
CA GLU A 118 0.57 7.63 -13.12
C GLU A 118 -0.79 7.37 -12.47
N MET A 119 -0.93 6.29 -11.70
CA MET A 119 -2.15 6.00 -10.96
C MET A 119 -2.49 7.13 -9.98
N PHE A 120 -1.50 7.59 -9.22
CA PHE A 120 -1.67 8.71 -8.30
C PHE A 120 -2.01 10.02 -9.02
N ALA A 121 -1.30 10.35 -10.10
CA ALA A 121 -1.53 11.57 -10.86
C ALA A 121 -2.96 11.63 -11.44
N ARG A 122 -3.47 10.52 -11.98
CA ARG A 122 -4.85 10.45 -12.48
C ARG A 122 -5.89 10.59 -11.37
N ALA A 123 -5.66 9.94 -10.23
CA ALA A 123 -6.55 10.05 -9.07
C ALA A 123 -6.61 11.48 -8.54
N LEU A 124 -5.44 12.13 -8.38
CA LEU A 124 -5.35 13.52 -7.93
C LEU A 124 -6.03 14.49 -8.91
N GLN A 125 -5.81 14.31 -10.21
CA GLN A 125 -6.47 15.13 -11.23
C GLN A 125 -8.00 15.02 -11.13
N ALA A 126 -8.53 13.79 -11.01
CA ALA A 126 -9.97 13.57 -10.86
C ALA A 126 -10.52 14.16 -9.55
N ASP A 127 -9.76 14.13 -8.46
CA ASP A 127 -10.15 14.74 -7.19
C ASP A 127 -10.22 16.28 -7.27
N VAL A 128 -9.22 16.91 -7.89
CA VAL A 128 -9.21 18.36 -8.15
C VAL A 128 -10.42 18.77 -8.96
N GLU A 129 -10.76 18.02 -10.02
CA GLU A 129 -11.95 18.30 -10.84
C GLU A 129 -13.25 18.24 -10.03
N ARG A 130 -13.40 17.24 -9.15
CA ARG A 130 -14.57 17.15 -8.25
C ARG A 130 -14.61 18.32 -7.27
N SER A 131 -13.47 18.67 -6.68
CA SER A 131 -13.37 19.80 -5.76
C SER A 131 -13.75 21.12 -6.42
N LEU A 132 -13.32 21.35 -7.67
CA LEU A 132 -13.70 22.53 -8.46
C LEU A 132 -15.17 22.52 -8.85
N ALA A 133 -15.73 21.37 -9.21
CA ALA A 133 -17.15 21.23 -9.50
C ALA A 133 -18.01 21.53 -8.26
N TRP A 134 -17.62 21.00 -7.11
CA TRP A 134 -18.27 21.27 -5.84
C TRP A 134 -18.16 22.75 -5.46
N ASN A 135 -16.98 23.36 -5.59
CA ASN A 135 -16.79 24.78 -5.26
C ASN A 135 -17.68 25.68 -6.12
N ARG A 136 -17.84 25.39 -7.42
CA ARG A 136 -18.77 26.13 -8.29
C ARG A 136 -20.21 26.04 -7.78
N ALA A 137 -20.69 24.82 -7.52
CA ALA A 137 -22.04 24.61 -6.99
C ALA A 137 -22.24 25.28 -5.61
N PHE A 138 -21.22 25.20 -4.75
CA PHE A 138 -21.23 25.85 -3.45
C PHE A 138 -21.33 27.38 -3.57
N MET A 139 -20.56 27.99 -4.47
CA MET A 139 -20.64 29.43 -4.74
C MET A 139 -22.01 29.87 -5.29
N GLU A 140 -22.61 29.09 -6.19
CA GLU A 140 -23.97 29.36 -6.69
C GLU A 140 -25.02 29.30 -5.57
N VAL A 141 -24.94 28.28 -4.71
CA VAL A 141 -25.82 28.15 -3.55
C VAL A 141 -25.61 29.29 -2.57
N GLN A 142 -24.35 29.65 -2.29
CA GLN A 142 -23.99 30.75 -1.39
C GLN A 142 -24.58 32.08 -1.88
N ALA A 143 -24.45 32.40 -3.17
CA ALA A 143 -24.98 33.62 -3.75
C ALA A 143 -26.53 33.69 -3.67
N ARG A 144 -27.20 32.54 -3.86
CA ARG A 144 -28.66 32.47 -3.75
C ARG A 144 -29.15 32.60 -2.32
N LEU A 145 -28.46 31.99 -1.36
CA LEU A 145 -28.84 32.02 0.06
C LEU A 145 -28.52 33.39 0.70
N TYR A 146 -27.49 34.08 0.23
CA TYR A 146 -27.00 35.32 0.83
C TYR A 146 -26.72 36.43 -0.21
N PRO A 147 -27.75 36.90 -0.94
CA PRO A 147 -27.58 37.78 -2.10
C PRO A 147 -27.06 39.20 -1.77
N ASN A 148 -27.27 39.67 -0.54
CA ASN A 148 -26.90 41.03 -0.10
C ASN A 148 -25.71 41.04 0.87
N GLN A 149 -24.95 39.94 0.94
CA GLN A 149 -23.84 39.85 1.87
C GLN A 149 -22.62 40.58 1.30
N VAL A 150 -22.29 41.72 1.91
CA VAL A 150 -21.11 42.52 1.54
C VAL A 150 -19.86 41.73 1.91
N VAL A 151 -19.11 41.25 0.92
CA VAL A 151 -17.89 40.44 1.14
C VAL A 151 -16.77 41.31 1.73
N MET A 152 -16.68 42.57 1.31
CA MET A 152 -15.78 43.59 1.86
C MET A 152 -16.46 44.96 1.73
N ASP A 153 -16.56 45.70 2.83
CA ASP A 153 -17.10 47.06 2.83
C ASP A 153 -15.96 48.09 2.76
N TYR A 154 -15.97 48.87 1.68
CA TYR A 154 -15.02 49.95 1.44
C TYR A 154 -15.66 51.33 1.62
N SER A 155 -16.91 51.39 2.07
CA SER A 155 -17.61 52.63 2.33
C SER A 155 -16.87 53.44 3.42
N GLY A 156 -16.71 54.74 3.17
CA GLY A 156 -15.98 55.64 4.08
C GLY A 156 -14.45 55.58 4.01
N GLN A 157 -13.85 54.70 3.18
CA GLN A 157 -12.40 54.72 2.99
C GLN A 157 -11.96 55.88 2.09
N SER A 158 -10.87 56.54 2.47
CA SER A 158 -10.32 57.66 1.69
C SER A 158 -9.59 57.13 0.44
N PRO A 159 -9.69 57.82 -0.71
CA PRO A 159 -8.93 57.48 -1.90
C PRO A 159 -7.41 57.48 -1.62
N VAL A 160 -6.72 56.45 -2.12
CA VAL A 160 -5.27 56.28 -1.97
C VAL A 160 -4.58 56.75 -3.25
N ALA A 161 -3.71 57.75 -3.11
CA ALA A 161 -2.97 58.34 -4.23
C ALA A 161 -1.70 57.54 -4.56
N VAL A 162 -1.87 56.40 -5.22
CA VAL A 162 -0.76 55.53 -5.66
C VAL A 162 -0.91 55.16 -7.13
N PRO A 163 0.19 54.82 -7.82
CA PRO A 163 0.12 54.26 -9.16
C PRO A 163 -0.79 53.03 -9.20
N THR A 164 -1.59 52.86 -10.26
CA THR A 164 -2.56 51.76 -10.37
C THR A 164 -1.89 50.39 -10.22
N ALA A 165 -0.68 50.22 -10.74
CA ALA A 165 0.07 48.97 -10.59
C ALA A 165 0.40 48.66 -9.11
N THR A 166 0.74 49.68 -8.31
CA THR A 166 1.00 49.54 -6.88
C THR A 166 -0.30 49.25 -6.12
N ALA A 167 -1.42 49.87 -6.52
CA ALA A 167 -2.73 49.58 -5.93
C ALA A 167 -3.21 48.14 -6.19
N ASP A 168 -3.04 47.66 -7.42
CA ASP A 168 -3.40 46.29 -7.82
C ASP A 168 -2.58 45.26 -7.02
N MET A 169 -1.29 45.53 -6.74
CA MET A 169 -0.46 44.69 -5.87
C MET A 169 -0.91 44.69 -4.40
N MET A 170 -1.49 45.79 -3.93
CA MET A 170 -1.94 45.95 -2.53
C MET A 170 -3.39 45.53 -2.33
N GLY A 171 -4.06 45.00 -3.37
CA GLY A 171 -5.47 44.60 -3.32
C GLY A 171 -6.43 45.76 -3.08
N VAL A 172 -5.99 47.00 -3.36
CA VAL A 172 -6.84 48.18 -3.19
C VAL A 172 -7.85 48.22 -4.34
N PRO A 173 -9.16 48.31 -4.07
CA PRO A 173 -10.16 48.44 -5.11
C PRO A 173 -9.86 49.64 -6.00
N ARG A 174 -9.92 49.45 -7.33
CA ARG A 174 -9.65 50.52 -8.31
C ARG A 174 -10.55 51.75 -8.12
N THR A 175 -11.71 51.60 -7.49
CA THR A 175 -12.61 52.69 -7.11
C THR A 175 -12.02 53.64 -6.06
N LEU A 176 -11.04 53.19 -5.27
CA LEU A 176 -10.32 53.97 -4.26
C LEU A 176 -8.96 54.47 -4.74
N VAL A 177 -8.56 54.21 -6.00
CA VAL A 177 -7.22 54.57 -6.50
C VAL A 177 -7.25 55.91 -7.22
N GLN A 178 -6.37 56.82 -6.80
CA GLN A 178 -6.07 58.04 -7.54
C GLN A 178 -4.66 57.96 -8.12
N ASP A 179 -4.54 57.69 -9.42
CA ASP A 179 -3.22 57.63 -10.07
C ASP A 179 -2.67 59.05 -10.33
N PRO A 180 -1.59 59.46 -9.65
CA PRO A 180 -1.00 60.79 -9.84
C PRO A 180 -0.42 61.00 -11.25
N ALA A 181 -0.05 59.93 -11.97
CA ALA A 181 0.49 60.01 -13.33
C ALA A 181 -0.62 60.24 -14.37
N ALA A 182 -1.84 59.74 -14.12
CA ALA A 182 -3.00 59.97 -15.00
C ALA A 182 -3.46 61.44 -14.96
N ALA A 183 -3.42 62.08 -13.78
CA ALA A 183 -3.76 63.49 -13.60
C ALA A 183 -2.78 64.45 -14.33
N ARG A 184 -1.50 64.07 -14.44
CA ARG A 184 -0.50 64.85 -15.22
C ARG A 184 -0.74 64.77 -16.73
N LYS A 185 -1.26 63.65 -17.26
CA LYS A 185 -1.55 63.50 -18.69
C LYS A 185 -2.80 64.26 -19.14
N SER A 186 -3.84 64.31 -18.31
CA SER A 186 -5.07 65.05 -18.61
C SER A 186 -4.86 66.58 -18.62
N SER A 187 -4.04 67.09 -17.71
CA SER A 187 -3.68 68.52 -17.64
C SER A 187 -2.78 68.98 -18.81
N ALA A 188 -1.93 68.09 -19.35
CA ALA A 188 -1.14 68.37 -20.54
C ALA A 188 -1.98 68.42 -21.84
N THR A 189 -3.06 67.64 -21.92
CA THR A 189 -3.91 67.54 -23.12
C THR A 189 -4.89 68.71 -23.24
N LYS A 190 -5.30 69.33 -22.13
CA LYS A 190 -6.23 70.47 -22.10
C LYS A 190 -5.59 71.83 -22.41
N LYS A 191 -4.26 71.87 -22.59
CA LYS A 191 -3.48 73.09 -22.87
C LYS A 191 -3.08 73.26 -24.35
N ARG A 192 -3.70 72.51 -25.26
CA ARG A 192 -3.53 72.65 -26.72
C ARG A 192 -4.81 73.14 -27.37
#